data_AF-A0A2P4SFN0-F1
#
_entry.id   AF-A0A2P4SFN0-F1
#
_cell.length_a   1.000
_cell.length_b   1.000
_cell.length_c   1.000
_cell.angle_alpha   90.00
_cell.angle_beta   90.00
_cell.angle_gamma   90.00
#
_symmetry.space_group_name_H-M   'P 1'
#
loop_
_entity.id
_entity.type
_entity.pdbx_description
1 polymer ?
#
loop_
_entity_poly.entity_id
_entity_poly.type
_entity_poly.pdbx_seq_one_letter_code
_entity_poly.pdbx_strand_id
1 'polypeptide(L)'
;MEPPGMDYFCAQVQQKDVGRRLQVGQELLEYLRDPARSPDVEQDQQRLDKVIDELATWVNSSNFKRARVGTELQTPSPAELLYSMSKY
;
A
#
# COMPACT_ATOMS: atom_id res chain seq x y z
N MET A 1 -20.41 -5.45 10.29
CA MET A 1 -19.18 -4.64 10.20
C MET A 1 -18.94 -4.45 8.72
N GLU A 2 -19.17 -3.24 8.21
CA GLU A 2 -19.01 -2.93 6.79
C GLU A 2 -17.56 -3.21 6.38
N PRO A 3 -17.31 -3.68 5.15
CA PRO A 3 -15.94 -3.88 4.69
C PRO A 3 -15.18 -2.56 4.82
N PRO A 4 -13.93 -2.57 5.33
CA PRO A 4 -13.10 -1.38 5.32
C PRO A 4 -12.82 -1.01 3.86
N GLY A 5 -13.64 -0.12 3.30
CA GLY A 5 -13.46 0.39 1.95
C GLY A 5 -12.29 1.37 1.89
N MET A 6 -12.21 2.11 0.79
CA MET A 6 -11.16 3.10 0.55
C MET A 6 -10.98 4.16 1.66
N ASP A 7 -12.01 4.40 2.47
CA ASP A 7 -11.94 5.33 3.60
C ASP A 7 -11.00 4.86 4.70
N TYR A 8 -10.99 3.56 4.96
CA TYR A 8 -10.08 2.94 5.92
C TYR A 8 -8.64 3.22 5.51
N PHE A 9 -8.27 2.86 4.27
CA PHE A 9 -6.90 3.05 3.78
C PHE A 9 -6.48 4.52 3.81
N CYS A 10 -7.37 5.43 3.42
CA CYS A 10 -7.11 6.88 3.49
C CYS A 10 -6.81 7.33 4.94
N ALA A 11 -7.63 6.92 5.91
CA ALA A 11 -7.39 7.24 7.32
C ALA A 11 -6.09 6.60 7.85
N GLN A 12 -5.77 5.39 7.40
CA GLN A 12 -4.58 4.67 7.82
C GLN A 12 -3.28 5.28 7.29
N VAL A 13 -3.25 5.73 6.02
CA VAL A 13 -2.04 6.37 5.45
C VAL A 13 -1.79 7.76 6.01
N GLN A 14 -2.76 8.38 6.70
CA GLN A 14 -2.53 9.63 7.43
C GLN A 14 -1.94 9.43 8.84
N GLN A 15 -1.99 8.21 9.39
CA GLN A 15 -1.45 7.90 10.72
C GLN A 15 0.06 8.16 10.80
N LYS A 16 0.61 8.61 11.92
CA LYS A 16 2.08 8.76 12.07
C LYS A 16 2.80 7.45 12.41
N ASP A 17 2.04 6.37 12.63
CA ASP A 17 2.58 5.08 13.03
C ASP A 17 3.19 4.32 11.84
N VAL A 18 4.48 4.02 11.97
CA VAL A 18 5.30 3.41 10.92
C VAL A 18 4.91 1.94 10.70
N GLY A 19 4.70 1.18 11.78
CA GLY A 19 4.36 -0.24 11.69
C GLY A 19 2.98 -0.45 11.08
N ARG A 20 2.03 0.41 11.44
CA ARG A 20 0.66 0.38 10.92
C ARG A 20 0.60 0.67 9.43
N ARG A 21 1.29 1.69 8.93
CA ARG A 21 1.33 1.99 7.48
C ARG A 21 1.90 0.82 6.66
N LEU A 22 2.87 0.08 7.20
CA LEU A 22 3.48 -1.07 6.55
C LEU A 22 2.53 -2.28 6.47
N GLN A 23 1.74 -2.51 7.53
CA GLN A 23 0.65 -3.49 7.51
C GLN A 23 -0.46 -3.08 6.52
N VAL A 24 -0.82 -1.79 6.52
CA VAL A 24 -1.87 -1.24 5.66
C VAL A 24 -1.49 -1.34 4.19
N GLY A 25 -0.21 -1.21 3.83
CA GLY A 25 0.26 -1.45 2.47
C GLY A 25 0.03 -2.91 2.01
N GLN A 26 0.23 -3.89 2.90
CA GLN A 26 -0.08 -5.29 2.61
C GLN A 26 -1.59 -5.53 2.50
N GLU A 27 -2.38 -4.99 3.43
CA GLU A 27 -3.83 -5.09 3.38
C GLU A 27 -4.41 -4.44 2.11
N LEU A 28 -3.84 -3.31 1.68
CA LEU A 28 -4.22 -2.64 0.44
C LEU A 28 -3.92 -3.52 -0.77
N LEU A 29 -2.75 -4.17 -0.81
CA LEU A 29 -2.39 -5.11 -1.88
C LEU A 29 -3.35 -6.31 -1.94
N GLU A 30 -3.71 -6.89 -0.79
CA GLU A 30 -4.70 -7.98 -0.73
C GLU A 30 -6.11 -7.53 -1.10
N TYR A 31 -6.45 -6.28 -0.81
CA TYR A 31 -7.72 -5.67 -1.20
C TYR A 31 -7.80 -5.43 -2.72
N LEU A 32 -6.74 -4.87 -3.32
CA LEU A 32 -6.64 -4.62 -4.76
C LEU A 32 -6.53 -5.91 -5.59
N ARG A 33 -6.03 -6.99 -4.98
CA ARG A 33 -5.92 -8.29 -5.64
C ARG A 33 -7.29 -8.88 -6.01
N ASP A 34 -8.35 -8.47 -5.34
CA ASP A 34 -9.69 -8.98 -5.56
C ASP A 34 -10.66 -7.85 -6.01
N PRO A 35 -10.93 -7.71 -7.32
CA PRO A 35 -11.79 -6.64 -7.83
C PRO A 35 -13.23 -6.71 -7.30
N ALA A 36 -13.71 -7.90 -6.89
CA ALA A 36 -15.04 -8.03 -6.29
C ALA A 36 -15.09 -7.47 -4.85
N ARG A 37 -13.95 -7.36 -4.17
CA ARG A 37 -13.83 -6.71 -2.85
C ARG A 37 -13.56 -5.21 -2.95
N SER A 38 -13.07 -4.74 -4.10
CA SER A 38 -12.71 -3.34 -4.31
C SER A 38 -13.54 -2.61 -5.37
N PRO A 39 -14.89 -2.73 -5.42
CA PRO A 39 -15.68 -1.98 -6.40
C PRO A 39 -15.52 -0.47 -6.24
N ASP A 40 -15.36 0.02 -5.00
CA ASP A 40 -15.12 1.43 -4.70
C ASP A 40 -13.80 1.96 -5.27
N VAL A 41 -12.81 1.09 -5.51
CA VAL A 41 -11.52 1.48 -6.10
C VAL A 41 -11.66 1.73 -7.59
N GLU A 42 -12.40 0.86 -8.28
CA GLU A 42 -12.69 1.04 -9.71
C GLU A 42 -13.52 2.30 -9.93
N GLN A 43 -14.43 2.64 -9.00
CA GLN A 43 -15.22 3.86 -9.07
C GLN A 43 -14.41 5.12 -8.74
N ASP A 44 -13.40 5.01 -7.85
CA ASP A 44 -12.69 6.16 -7.29
C ASP A 44 -11.17 5.98 -7.36
N GLN A 45 -10.68 5.78 -8.59
CA GLN A 45 -9.27 5.51 -8.87
C GLN A 45 -8.32 6.62 -8.38
N GLN A 46 -8.76 7.88 -8.38
CA GLN A 46 -8.00 9.00 -7.80
C GLN A 46 -7.71 8.82 -6.31
N ARG A 47 -8.65 8.24 -5.58
CA ARG A 47 -8.52 8.02 -4.15
C ARG A 47 -7.49 6.94 -3.86
N LEU A 48 -7.45 5.89 -4.69
CA LEU A 48 -6.40 4.89 -4.65
C LEU A 48 -5.03 5.51 -4.94
N ASP A 49 -4.94 6.29 -6.02
CA ASP A 49 -3.69 6.93 -6.45
C ASP A 49 -3.08 7.76 -5.32
N LYS A 50 -3.92 8.54 -4.63
CA LYS A 50 -3.50 9.33 -3.46
C LYS A 50 -3.00 8.47 -2.29
N VAL A 51 -3.66 7.36 -1.99
CA VAL A 51 -3.24 6.43 -0.92
C VAL A 51 -1.90 5.78 -1.27
N ILE A 52 -1.71 5.41 -2.54
CA ILE A 52 -0.44 4.85 -3.04
C ILE A 52 0.66 5.90 -3.01
N ASP A 53 0.40 7.13 -3.43
CA ASP A 53 1.38 8.23 -3.44
C ASP A 53 1.85 8.59 -2.02
N GLU A 54 0.92 8.70 -1.06
CA GLU A 54 1.22 8.93 0.35
C GLU A 54 2.05 7.77 0.95
N LEU A 55 1.72 6.52 0.61
CA LEU A 55 2.50 5.36 1.02
C LEU A 55 3.89 5.35 0.39
N ALA A 56 4.01 5.64 -0.91
CA ALA A 56 5.26 5.66 -1.65
C ALA A 56 6.19 6.77 -1.14
N THR A 57 5.66 7.99 -0.98
CA THR A 57 6.36 9.13 -0.37
C THR A 57 6.84 8.78 1.03
N TRP A 58 6.00 8.10 1.82
CA TRP A 58 6.36 7.67 3.16
C TRP A 58 7.44 6.58 3.19
N VAL A 59 7.35 5.54 2.37
CA VAL A 59 8.37 4.47 2.26
C VAL A 59 9.70 5.07 1.82
N ASN A 60 9.67 6.03 0.89
CA ASN A 60 10.85 6.73 0.38
C ASN A 60 11.48 7.65 1.46
N SER A 61 10.65 8.30 2.27
CA SER A 61 11.09 9.21 3.34
C SER A 61 11.56 8.49 4.61
N SER A 62 10.98 7.32 4.93
CA SER A 62 11.20 6.62 6.20
C SER A 62 12.54 5.88 6.32
N ASN A 63 13.48 6.05 5.38
CA ASN A 63 14.75 5.31 5.39
C ASN A 63 14.54 3.78 5.49
N PHE A 64 13.45 3.21 4.96
CA PHE A 64 13.19 1.76 5.00
C PHE A 64 14.31 0.93 4.32
N LYS A 65 15.16 1.58 3.51
CA LYS A 65 16.40 1.01 2.97
C LYS A 65 17.48 0.69 4.03
N ARG A 66 17.39 1.21 5.27
CA ARG A 66 18.39 0.98 6.34
C ARG A 66 18.07 -0.17 7.30
N ALA A 67 17.09 -1.02 6.99
CA ALA A 67 16.88 -2.29 7.70
C ALA A 67 17.13 -3.52 6.80
N ARG A 68 17.71 -3.34 5.60
CA ARG A 68 18.14 -4.45 4.74
C ARG A 68 19.64 -4.70 4.86
N VAL A 69 20.12 -4.91 6.07
CA VAL A 69 21.35 -5.68 6.32
C VAL A 69 20.92 -6.92 7.08
N GLY A 70 20.95 -8.05 6.38
CA GLY A 70 20.83 -9.38 6.97
C GLY A 70 19.41 -9.94 7.02
N THR A 71 18.88 -10.39 5.88
CA THR A 71 18.25 -11.72 5.74
C THR A 71 17.79 -11.91 4.29
N GLU A 72 18.30 -12.97 3.69
CA GLU A 72 18.08 -13.46 2.34
C GLU A 72 16.67 -14.05 2.18
N LEU A 73 15.63 -13.22 2.10
CA LEU A 73 14.26 -13.69 1.82
C LEU A 73 13.69 -12.99 0.59
N GLN A 74 13.19 -13.83 -0.31
CA GLN A 74 12.67 -13.54 -1.64
C GLN A 74 11.36 -12.75 -1.58
N THR A 75 11.42 -11.51 -1.09
CA THR A 75 10.32 -10.54 -1.23
C THR A 75 10.66 -9.59 -2.37
N PRO A 76 9.74 -9.37 -3.34
CA PRO A 76 9.96 -8.43 -4.42
C PRO A 76 10.26 -7.05 -3.84
N SER A 77 11.27 -6.39 -4.40
CA SER A 77 11.63 -5.05 -3.95
C SER A 77 10.46 -4.07 -4.16
N PRO A 78 10.37 -2.96 -3.43
CA PRO A 78 9.31 -1.97 -3.63
C PRO A 78 9.21 -1.49 -5.09
N ALA A 79 10.34 -1.44 -5.81
CA ALA A 79 10.37 -1.12 -7.24
C ALA A 79 9.69 -2.19 -8.12
N GLU A 80 9.83 -3.47 -7.77
CA GLU A 80 9.18 -4.58 -8.48
C GLU A 80 7.66 -4.59 -8.25
N LEU A 81 7.22 -4.23 -7.04
CA LEU A 81 5.80 -4.07 -6.73
C LEU A 81 5.20 -2.89 -7.52
N LEU A 82 5.88 -1.74 -7.54
CA LEU A 82 5.46 -0.59 -8.34
C LEU A 82 5.43 -0.91 -9.85
N TYR A 83 6.39 -1.67 -10.35
CA TYR A 83 6.42 -2.12 -11.74
C TYR A 83 5.28 -3.09 -12.08
N SER A 84 4.93 -3.98 -11.16
CA SER A 84 3.79 -4.88 -11.33
C SER A 84 2.46 -4.12 -11.25
N MET A 85 2.37 -3.08 -10.44
CA MET A 85 1.17 -2.24 -10.33
C MET A 85 0.98 -1.31 -11.53
N SER A 86 2.05 -0.89 -12.22
CA SER A 86 1.95 -0.08 -13.44
C SER A 86 1.54 -0.87 -14.69
N LYS A 87 1.38 -2.19 -14.56
CA LYS A 87 1.06 -3.13 -15.65
C LYS A 87 -0.41 -3.58 -15.66
N TYR A 88 -1.17 -3.20 -14.64
CA TYR A 88 -2.61 -3.36 -14.52
C TYR A 88 -3.27 -1.98 -14.60
#